data_AF-A0A0F9EJW2-F1
#
_entry.id   AF-A0A0F9EJW2-F1
#
_cell.length_a   1.000
_cell.length_b   1.000
_cell.length_c   1.000
_cell.angle_alpha   90.00
_cell.angle_beta   90.00
_cell.angle_gamma   90.00
#
_symmetry.space_group_name_H-M   'P 1'
#
loop_
_entity.id
_entity.type
_entity.pdbx_description
1 polymer ?
#
loop_
_entity_poly.entity_id
_entity_poly.type
_entity_poly.pdbx_seq_one_letter_code
_entity_poly.pdbx_strand_id
1 'polypeptide(L)'
;LFYAQTKQGKATKRRYAQSNKGKIANKRYAQSEKNKAVHNRYEQSDKGKIAIATRSAVRYAICIGQLPRPDTLQCHYCPTQAEEYHHHKGYSFKHRLNVIPVCTKCHHFHNHSNLVMKQVSNFANPIFS
;
A
#
# COMPACT_ATOMS: atom_id res chain seq x y z
N LEU A 1 19.31 -17.62 19.67
CA LEU A 1 18.38 -17.53 18.52
C LEU A 1 16.95 -17.64 19.04
N PHE A 2 16.12 -16.61 18.86
CA PHE A 2 14.72 -16.66 19.31
C PHE A 2 13.90 -17.57 18.39
N TYR A 3 13.20 -18.58 18.92
CA TYR A 3 12.40 -19.54 18.15
C TYR A 3 11.46 -18.85 17.15
N ALA A 4 10.88 -17.71 17.52
CA ALA A 4 9.99 -16.90 16.67
C ALA A 4 10.64 -16.39 15.37
N GLN A 5 11.96 -16.26 15.31
CA GLN A 5 12.69 -15.77 14.14
C GLN A 5 13.08 -16.90 13.17
N THR A 6 13.00 -18.16 13.62
CA THR A 6 13.31 -19.34 12.80
C THR A 6 12.27 -19.52 11.69
N LYS A 7 12.63 -20.26 10.62
CA LYS A 7 11.68 -20.63 9.55
C LYS A 7 10.46 -21.36 10.10
N GLN A 8 10.69 -22.29 11.04
CA GLN A 8 9.63 -23.07 11.69
C GLN A 8 8.71 -22.19 12.54
N GLY A 9 9.27 -21.31 13.38
CA GLY A 9 8.47 -20.37 14.19
C GLY A 9 7.60 -19.44 13.34
N LYS A 10 8.16 -18.89 12.25
CA LYS A 10 7.40 -18.09 11.27
C LYS A 10 6.28 -18.88 10.60
N ALA A 11 6.55 -20.13 10.19
CA ALA A 11 5.56 -21.01 9.57
C ALA A 11 4.40 -21.33 10.53
N THR A 12 4.71 -21.67 11.79
CA THR A 12 3.69 -21.91 12.83
C THR A 12 2.82 -20.68 13.06
N LYS A 13 3.42 -19.48 13.17
CA LYS A 13 2.67 -18.22 13.31
C LYS A 13 1.75 -17.98 12.11
N ARG A 14 2.23 -18.21 10.89
CA ARG A 14 1.45 -18.05 9.65
C ARG A 14 0.27 -19.04 9.61
N ARG A 15 0.51 -20.31 9.96
CA ARG A 15 -0.53 -21.34 10.05
C ARG A 15 -1.61 -20.96 11.05
N TYR A 16 -1.22 -20.50 12.24
CA TYR A 16 -2.18 -20.02 13.25
C TYR A 16 -2.99 -18.84 12.72
N ALA A 17 -2.34 -17.83 12.13
CA ALA A 17 -3.02 -16.66 11.58
C ALA A 17 -4.04 -17.01 10.47
N GLN A 18 -3.76 -18.06 9.70
CA GLN A 18 -4.66 -18.56 8.64
C GLN A 18 -5.76 -19.49 9.14
N SER A 19 -5.61 -20.08 10.33
CA SER A 19 -6.62 -20.95 10.95
C SER A 19 -7.89 -20.17 11.28
N ASN A 20 -9.03 -20.87 11.38
CA ASN A 20 -10.30 -20.26 11.79
C ASN A 20 -10.19 -19.61 13.17
N LYS A 21 -9.53 -20.27 14.12
CA LYS A 21 -9.28 -19.73 15.46
C LYS A 21 -8.50 -18.41 15.41
N GLY A 22 -7.41 -18.37 14.63
CA GLY A 22 -6.61 -17.16 14.44
C GLY A 22 -7.39 -16.03 13.76
N LYS A 23 -8.16 -16.33 12.71
CA LYS A 23 -9.03 -15.36 12.03
C LYS A 23 -10.09 -14.77 12.98
N ILE A 24 -10.75 -15.60 13.78
CA ILE A 24 -11.73 -15.16 14.79
C ILE A 24 -11.06 -14.26 15.83
N ALA A 25 -9.90 -14.67 16.35
CA ALA A 25 -9.15 -13.87 17.32
C ALA A 25 -8.75 -12.51 16.74
N ASN A 26 -8.25 -12.47 15.50
CA ASN A 26 -7.91 -11.23 14.80
C ASN A 26 -9.13 -10.33 14.58
N LYS A 27 -10.27 -10.90 14.18
CA LYS A 27 -11.52 -10.15 14.01
C LYS A 27 -11.98 -9.53 15.34
N ARG A 28 -11.97 -10.32 16.42
CA ARG A 28 -12.29 -9.83 17.78
C ARG A 28 -11.36 -8.70 18.20
N TYR A 29 -10.06 -8.84 17.96
CA TYR A 29 -9.08 -7.78 18.26
C TYR A 29 -9.33 -6.52 17.43
N ALA A 30 -9.55 -6.65 16.13
CA ALA A 30 -9.84 -5.52 15.24
C ALA A 30 -11.10 -4.74 15.68
N GLN A 31 -12.09 -5.45 16.20
CA GLN A 31 -13.35 -4.89 16.73
C GLN A 31 -13.27 -4.46 18.20
N SER A 32 -12.15 -4.71 18.88
CA SER A 32 -12.02 -4.35 20.29
C SER A 32 -11.99 -2.84 20.48
N GLU A 33 -12.54 -2.36 21.61
CA GLU A 33 -12.53 -0.94 21.96
C GLU A 33 -11.11 -0.38 22.04
N LYS A 34 -10.14 -1.19 22.49
CA LYS A 34 -8.72 -0.80 22.49
C LYS A 34 -8.22 -0.49 21.09
N ASN A 35 -8.47 -1.38 20.12
CA ASN A 35 -8.01 -1.18 18.75
C ASN A 35 -8.73 0.00 18.08
N LYS A 36 -10.04 0.15 18.30
CA LYS A 36 -10.81 1.31 17.83
C LYS A 36 -10.27 2.62 18.40
N ALA A 37 -9.97 2.68 19.71
CA ALA A 37 -9.41 3.86 20.33
C ALA A 37 -8.04 4.25 19.76
N VAL A 38 -7.18 3.27 19.46
CA VAL A 38 -5.90 3.51 18.78
C VAL A 38 -6.12 4.07 17.38
N HIS A 39 -7.05 3.49 16.62
CA HIS A 39 -7.38 3.97 15.28
C HIS A 39 -7.94 5.40 15.31
N ASN A 40 -8.94 5.66 16.16
CA ASN A 40 -9.54 6.98 16.33
C ASN A 40 -8.49 8.04 16.73
N ARG A 41 -7.57 7.69 17.64
CA ARG A 41 -6.47 8.59 18.01
C ARG A 41 -5.58 8.94 16.82
N TYR A 42 -5.27 7.97 15.97
CA TYR A 42 -4.50 8.23 14.75
C TYR A 42 -5.27 9.13 13.80
N GLU A 43 -6.55 8.85 13.53
CA GLU A 43 -7.37 9.66 12.62
C GLU A 43 -7.53 11.11 13.10
N GLN A 44 -7.62 11.32 14.42
CA GLN A 44 -7.72 12.65 15.03
C GLN A 44 -6.38 13.40 15.08
N SER A 45 -5.25 12.69 14.99
CA SER A 45 -3.93 13.32 14.93
C SER A 45 -3.74 14.10 13.64
N ASP A 46 -2.88 15.13 13.65
CA ASP A 46 -2.58 15.92 12.46
C ASP A 46 -2.06 15.06 11.31
N LYS A 47 -1.21 14.07 11.62
CA LYS A 47 -0.69 13.11 10.64
C LYS A 47 -1.83 12.30 10.00
N GLY A 48 -2.80 11.84 10.79
CA GLY A 48 -3.95 11.10 10.27
C GLY A 48 -4.84 11.96 9.40
N LYS A 49 -5.19 13.16 9.87
CA LYS A 49 -5.98 14.15 9.11
C LYS A 49 -5.34 14.48 7.76
N ILE A 50 -4.03 14.76 7.74
CA ILE A 50 -3.28 15.02 6.51
C ILE A 50 -3.33 13.81 5.57
N ALA A 51 -3.12 12.61 6.07
CA ALA A 51 -3.16 11.40 5.25
C ALA A 51 -4.56 11.15 4.66
N ILE A 52 -5.62 11.37 5.44
CA ILE A 52 -7.01 11.25 5.00
C ILE A 52 -7.34 12.30 3.93
N ALA A 53 -6.99 13.56 4.16
CA ALA A 53 -7.20 14.65 3.21
C ALA A 53 -6.47 14.40 1.88
N THR A 54 -5.22 13.93 1.95
CA THR A 54 -4.41 13.60 0.77
C THR A 54 -5.02 12.46 -0.04
N ARG A 55 -5.44 11.35 0.61
CA ARG A 55 -6.17 10.27 -0.08
C ARG A 55 -7.49 10.75 -0.70
N SER A 56 -8.20 11.64 0.00
CA SER A 56 -9.47 12.20 -0.47
C SER A 56 -9.27 13.09 -1.70
N ALA A 57 -8.18 13.85 -1.75
CA ALA A 57 -7.82 14.68 -2.91
C ALA A 57 -7.57 13.81 -4.16
N VAL A 58 -6.86 12.68 -4.04
CA VAL A 58 -6.66 11.74 -5.14
C VAL A 58 -7.99 11.15 -5.62
N ARG A 59 -8.84 10.70 -4.69
CA ARG A 59 -10.18 10.17 -5.03
C ARG A 59 -11.03 11.20 -5.76
N TYR A 60 -11.01 12.45 -5.30
CA TYR A 60 -11.71 13.55 -5.95
C TYR A 60 -11.15 13.80 -7.37
N ALA A 61 -9.83 13.85 -7.53
CA ALA A 61 -9.18 14.02 -8.83
C ALA A 61 -9.54 12.89 -9.81
N ILE A 62 -9.70 11.65 -9.34
CA ILE A 62 -10.22 10.54 -10.15
C ILE A 62 -11.67 10.78 -10.56
N CYS A 63 -12.51 11.17 -9.60
CA CYS A 63 -13.94 11.41 -9.83
C CYS A 63 -14.18 12.49 -10.90
N ILE A 64 -13.40 13.57 -10.89
CA ILE A 64 -13.52 14.67 -11.87
C ILE A 64 -12.74 14.42 -13.17
N GLY A 65 -12.12 13.24 -13.33
CA GLY A 65 -11.36 12.88 -14.53
C GLY A 65 -9.98 13.53 -14.66
N GLN A 66 -9.49 14.23 -13.63
CA GLN A 66 -8.13 14.79 -13.61
C GLN A 66 -7.06 13.70 -13.49
N LEU A 67 -7.38 12.59 -12.80
CA LEU A 67 -6.54 11.41 -12.75
C LEU A 67 -7.29 10.20 -13.32
N PRO A 68 -6.65 9.34 -14.12
CA PRO A 68 -7.24 8.08 -14.52
C PRO A 68 -7.46 7.17 -13.30
N ARG A 69 -8.40 6.24 -13.40
CA ARG A 69 -8.55 5.19 -12.38
C ARG A 69 -7.30 4.31 -12.39
N PRO A 70 -6.81 3.84 -11.22
CA PRO A 70 -5.59 3.04 -11.17
C PRO A 70 -5.74 1.72 -11.93
N ASP A 71 -6.93 1.13 -11.95
CA ASP A 71 -7.25 -0.09 -12.68
C ASP A 71 -7.18 0.07 -14.21
N THR A 72 -7.07 1.29 -14.75
CA THR A 72 -6.86 1.49 -16.20
C THR A 72 -5.38 1.69 -16.54
N LEU A 73 -4.48 1.54 -15.57
CA LEU A 73 -3.06 1.85 -15.73
C LEU A 73 -2.20 0.62 -15.45
N GLN A 74 -0.99 0.63 -16.01
CA GLN A 74 0.06 -0.32 -15.65
C GLN A 74 0.77 0.15 -14.37
N CYS A 75 1.19 -0.81 -13.54
CA CYS A 75 2.03 -0.54 -12.38
C CYS A 75 3.35 0.10 -12.82
N HIS A 76 3.79 1.13 -12.09
CA HIS A 76 5.04 1.83 -12.38
C HIS A 76 6.29 0.95 -12.25
N TYR A 77 6.24 -0.09 -11.42
CA TYR A 77 7.41 -0.90 -11.05
C TYR A 77 7.45 -2.30 -11.68
N CYS A 78 6.36 -2.75 -12.31
CA CYS A 78 6.27 -4.10 -12.87
C CYS A 78 5.19 -4.14 -13.96
N PRO A 79 5.16 -5.17 -14.83
CA PRO A 79 4.25 -5.17 -15.97
C PRO A 79 2.77 -5.43 -15.61
N THR A 80 2.43 -5.64 -14.34
CA THR A 80 1.05 -5.93 -13.92
C THR A 80 0.17 -4.68 -13.91
N GLN A 81 -1.14 -4.87 -13.95
CA GLN A 81 -2.13 -3.79 -13.77
C GLN A 81 -1.95 -3.13 -12.39
N ALA A 82 -2.13 -1.81 -12.33
CA ALA A 82 -2.15 -1.08 -11.08
C ALA A 82 -3.49 -1.24 -10.36
N GLU A 83 -3.45 -1.17 -9.03
CA GLU A 83 -4.61 -1.32 -8.17
C GLU A 83 -4.80 -0.07 -7.31
N GLU A 84 -3.71 0.64 -7.02
CA GLU A 84 -3.69 1.76 -6.09
C GLU A 84 -2.72 2.86 -6.54
N TYR A 85 -2.83 4.03 -5.90
CA TYR A 85 -1.89 5.13 -6.06
C TYR A 85 -0.96 5.22 -4.84
N HIS A 86 0.36 5.31 -5.09
CA HIS A 86 1.38 5.46 -4.05
C HIS A 86 1.91 6.90 -3.96
N HIS A 87 1.92 7.45 -2.73
CA HIS A 87 2.39 8.82 -2.43
C HIS A 87 3.91 8.85 -2.21
N HIS A 88 4.68 8.70 -3.29
CA HIS A 88 6.14 8.57 -3.22
C HIS A 88 6.88 9.83 -2.71
N LYS A 89 6.28 11.03 -2.83
CA LYS A 89 6.81 12.30 -2.29
C LYS A 89 6.23 12.64 -0.91
N GLY A 90 5.59 11.69 -0.24
CA GLY A 90 4.94 11.88 1.05
C GLY A 90 3.58 12.58 0.96
N TYR A 91 3.08 13.01 2.12
CA TYR A 91 1.70 13.48 2.29
C TYR A 91 1.58 15.01 2.40
N SER A 92 2.60 15.78 2.02
CA SER A 92 2.54 17.24 2.09
C SER A 92 1.49 17.80 1.12
N PHE A 93 0.91 18.95 1.46
CA PHE A 93 -0.14 19.58 0.63
C PHE A 93 0.32 19.80 -0.83
N LYS A 94 1.57 20.20 -1.03
CA LYS A 94 2.19 20.42 -2.35
C LYS A 94 2.36 19.13 -3.16
N HIS A 95 2.29 17.97 -2.53
CA HIS A 95 2.54 16.66 -3.16
C HIS A 95 1.33 15.73 -3.10
N ARG A 96 0.17 16.22 -2.65
CA ARG A 96 -1.03 15.39 -2.47
C ARG A 96 -1.54 14.70 -3.74
N LEU A 97 -1.22 15.24 -4.93
CA LEU A 97 -1.52 14.64 -6.23
C LEU A 97 -0.28 14.04 -6.92
N ASN A 98 0.90 14.11 -6.29
CA ASN A 98 2.12 13.49 -6.81
C ASN A 98 2.12 12.00 -6.45
N VAL A 99 1.33 11.25 -7.21
CA VAL A 99 1.12 9.83 -7.03
C VAL A 99 1.56 9.05 -8.26
N ILE A 100 1.97 7.80 -8.03
CA ILE A 100 2.27 6.84 -9.10
C ILE A 100 1.34 5.63 -9.00
N PRO A 101 0.81 5.11 -10.11
CA PRO A 101 -0.02 3.92 -10.10
C PRO A 101 0.84 2.69 -9.81
N VAL A 102 0.43 1.85 -8.87
CA VAL A 102 1.15 0.66 -8.45
C VAL A 102 0.20 -0.51 -8.18
N CYS A 103 0.66 -1.74 -8.37
CA CYS A 103 -0.05 -2.92 -7.90
C CYS A 103 0.16 -3.10 -6.39
N THR A 104 -0.71 -3.86 -5.73
CA THR A 104 -0.69 -4.04 -4.26
C THR A 104 0.65 -4.62 -3.78
N LYS A 105 1.25 -5.53 -4.55
CA LYS A 105 2.57 -6.12 -4.25
C LYS A 105 3.69 -5.08 -4.21
N CYS A 106 3.77 -4.25 -5.25
CA CYS A 106 4.76 -3.18 -5.34
C CYS A 106 4.49 -2.10 -4.29
N HIS A 107 3.23 -1.79 -4.00
CA HIS A 107 2.89 -0.82 -2.97
C HIS A 107 3.40 -1.25 -1.58
N HIS A 108 3.24 -2.51 -1.20
CA HIS A 108 3.78 -3.03 0.06
C HIS A 108 5.31 -3.05 0.10
N PHE A 109 5.96 -3.37 -1.02
CA PHE A 109 7.43 -3.43 -1.10
C PHE A 109 8.06 -2.03 -0.99
N HIS A 110 7.49 -1.04 -1.66
CA HIS A 110 8.00 0.34 -1.66
C HIS A 110 7.46 1.21 -0.51
N ASN A 111 6.40 0.79 0.21
CA ASN A 111 5.92 1.49 1.42
C ASN A 111 6.95 1.51 2.58
N HIS A 112 8.07 0.79 2.48
CA HIS A 112 9.05 0.66 3.56
C HIS A 112 10.50 1.02 3.17
N SER A 113 10.77 1.50 1.96
CA SER A 113 12.14 1.89 1.61
C SER A 113 12.21 2.99 0.55
N ASN A 114 12.88 4.09 0.91
CA ASN A 114 13.57 5.00 0.00
C ASN A 114 14.73 4.26 -0.70
N LEU A 115 14.47 3.15 -1.40
CA LEU A 115 15.50 2.42 -2.13
C LEU A 115 15.05 2.15 -3.56
N VAL A 116 15.66 2.94 -4.43
CA VAL A 116 15.71 2.82 -5.87
C VAL A 116 16.27 1.44 -6.23
N MET A 117 15.40 0.51 -6.60
CA MET A 117 15.76 -0.57 -7.53
C MET A 117 15.27 -0.12 -8.91
N LYS A 118 16.06 0.76 -9.55
CA LYS A 118 16.06 0.87 -11.01
C LYS A 118 16.91 -0.28 -11.52
N GLN A 119 16.30 -1.20 -12.25
CA GLN A 119 16.78 -1.76 -13.52
C GLN A 119 16.13 -3.12 -13.81
N VAL A 120 15.37 -3.15 -14.90
CA VAL A 120 15.51 -4.09 -16.03
C VAL A 120 14.95 -3.34 -17.24
N SER A 121 15.80 -2.62 -17.99
CA SER A 121 16.49 -3.09 -19.21
C SER A 121 15.53 -3.51 -20.34
N ASN A 122 15.55 -2.73 -21.41
CA ASN A 122 15.50 -3.16 -22.81
C ASN A 122 14.40 -4.13 -23.23
N PHE A 123 13.31 -3.59 -23.78
CA PHE A 123 12.69 -4.19 -24.95
C PHE A 123 12.92 -3.27 -26.14
N ALA A 124 13.68 -3.80 -27.09
CA ALA A 124 13.94 -3.22 -28.38
C ALA A 124 12.63 -2.87 -29.09
N ASN A 125 12.59 -1.68 -29.69
CA ASN A 125 11.65 -1.37 -30.75
C ASN A 125 11.93 -2.31 -31.93
N PRO A 126 10.95 -3.08 -32.43
CA PRO A 126 10.99 -3.48 -33.82
C PRO A 126 10.61 -2.27 -34.66
N ILE A 127 11.57 -1.87 -35.50
CA ILE A 127 11.38 -0.99 -36.65
C ILE A 127 10.24 -1.60 -37.48
N PHE A 128 9.12 -0.89 -37.61
CA PHE A 128 8.19 -1.14 -38.71
C PHE A 128 8.74 -0.43 -39.96
N SER A 129 8.71 -1.20 -41.04
CA SER A 129 9.30 -0.97 -42.36
C SER A 129 8.85 0.30 -43.06
#